data_AF-A0A2S0L8T4-F1
#
_entry.id   AF-A0A2S0L8T4-F1
#
_cell.length_a   1.000
_cell.length_b   1.000
_cell.length_c   1.000
_cell.angle_alpha   90.00
_cell.angle_beta   90.00
_cell.angle_gamma   90.00
#
_symmetry.space_group_name_H-M   'P 1'
#
loop_
_entity.id
_entity.type
_entity.pdbx_description
1 polymer ?
#
loop_
_entity_poly.entity_id
_entity_poly.type
_entity_poly.pdbx_seq_one_letter_code
_entity_poly.pdbx_strand_id
1 'polypeptide(L)'
;MTPKEIKAIVYYIQGLQALWKEGYNAEKVALYNYQFSLRAGMDMPDGLFDIIEMLKMWDDNWMYGAVPLAEKEAAAIIQEELNIDIYHPEKDIIAWVTNEFISQLKDECSSNKIVAEALENAEELITYDEYLVALQNVLNELLTHHIRIPAHILAIIDVVEDPHIQRLQTSLWRV
;
A
#
# COMPACT_ATOMS: atom_id res chain seq x y z
N MET A 1 7.36 -6.13 -6.38
CA MET A 1 6.12 -6.25 -5.60
C MET A 1 4.99 -5.95 -6.56
N THR A 2 3.95 -6.77 -6.65
CA THR A 2 2.83 -6.58 -7.57
C THR A 2 1.81 -5.58 -7.01
N PRO A 3 0.93 -4.99 -7.85
CA PRO A 3 -0.17 -4.14 -7.36
C PRO A 3 -1.03 -4.78 -6.27
N LYS A 4 -1.28 -6.09 -6.37
CA LYS A 4 -2.06 -6.82 -5.38
C LYS A 4 -1.30 -7.02 -4.07
N GLU A 5 0.02 -7.26 -4.14
CA GLU A 5 0.87 -7.36 -2.95
C GLU A 5 0.93 -6.03 -2.20
N ILE A 6 1.08 -4.91 -2.91
CA ILE A 6 1.03 -3.56 -2.31
C ILE A 6 -0.32 -3.36 -1.62
N LYS A 7 -1.43 -3.66 -2.30
CA LYS A 7 -2.78 -3.55 -1.71
C LYS A 7 -2.95 -4.42 -0.46
N ALA A 8 -2.46 -5.65 -0.49
CA ALA A 8 -2.51 -6.55 0.66
C ALA A 8 -1.74 -5.97 1.86
N ILE A 9 -0.52 -5.47 1.64
CA ILE A 9 0.27 -4.83 2.70
C ILE A 9 -0.43 -3.59 3.26
N VAL A 10 -0.95 -2.71 2.39
CA VAL A 10 -1.64 -1.49 2.86
C VAL A 10 -2.86 -1.84 3.71
N TYR A 11 -3.72 -2.76 3.25
CA TYR A 11 -4.89 -3.17 4.03
C TYR A 11 -4.54 -3.85 5.34
N TYR A 12 -3.45 -4.63 5.36
CA TYR A 12 -2.94 -5.23 6.58
C TYR A 12 -2.55 -4.15 7.61
N ILE A 13 -1.77 -3.16 7.19
CA ILE A 13 -1.30 -2.06 8.06
C ILE A 13 -2.47 -1.22 8.55
N GLN A 14 -3.40 -0.83 7.67
CA GLN A 14 -4.57 -0.05 8.04
C GLN A 14 -5.44 -0.78 9.07
N GLY A 15 -5.62 -2.09 8.91
CA GLY A 15 -6.34 -2.92 9.89
C GLY A 15 -5.64 -2.97 11.25
N LEU A 16 -4.32 -3.16 11.26
CA LEU A 16 -3.52 -3.12 12.49
C LEU A 16 -3.60 -1.76 13.19
N GLN A 17 -3.45 -0.65 12.45
CA GLN A 17 -3.55 0.70 12.98
C GLN A 17 -4.94 0.98 13.59
N ALA A 18 -6.00 0.49 12.95
CA ALA A 18 -7.36 0.62 13.50
C ALA A 18 -7.50 -0.13 14.83
N LEU A 19 -6.95 -1.35 14.93
CA LEU A 19 -6.98 -2.14 16.15
C LEU A 19 -6.16 -1.49 17.28
N TRP A 20 -4.99 -0.92 16.97
CA TRP A 20 -4.18 -0.22 17.97
C TRP A 20 -4.85 1.04 18.51
N LYS A 21 -5.60 1.78 17.68
CA LYS A 21 -6.38 2.96 18.12
C LYS A 21 -7.48 2.59 19.13
N GLU A 22 -7.99 1.36 19.11
CA GLU A 22 -8.93 0.86 20.13
C GLU A 22 -8.26 0.45 21.45
N GLY A 23 -6.93 0.58 21.54
CA GLY A 23 -6.10 0.06 22.61
C GLY A 23 -5.54 -1.31 22.26
N TYR A 24 -4.22 -1.47 22.40
CA TYR A 24 -3.55 -2.74 22.08
C TYR A 24 -4.16 -3.92 22.83
N ASN A 25 -4.54 -4.94 22.07
CA ASN A 25 -5.04 -6.21 22.57
C ASN A 25 -4.48 -7.33 21.67
N ALA A 26 -3.61 -8.15 22.25
CA ALA A 26 -2.93 -9.24 21.53
C ALA A 26 -3.92 -10.23 20.88
N GLU A 27 -5.01 -10.58 21.57
CA GLU A 27 -6.03 -11.52 21.06
C GLU A 27 -6.77 -10.94 19.84
N LYS A 28 -7.14 -9.65 19.88
CA LYS A 28 -7.77 -8.98 18.72
C LYS A 28 -6.84 -8.93 17.52
N VAL A 29 -5.57 -8.62 17.74
CA VAL A 29 -4.55 -8.56 16.68
C VAL A 29 -4.30 -9.96 16.11
N ALA A 30 -4.19 -10.98 16.96
CA ALA A 30 -4.02 -12.36 16.52
C ALA A 30 -5.22 -12.86 15.72
N LEU A 31 -6.45 -12.59 16.18
CA LEU A 31 -7.66 -12.92 15.45
C LEU A 31 -7.71 -12.20 14.10
N TYR A 32 -7.33 -10.93 14.04
CA TYR A 32 -7.22 -10.20 12.79
C TYR A 32 -6.20 -10.82 11.85
N ASN A 33 -5.01 -11.16 12.33
CA ASN A 33 -3.95 -11.79 11.54
C ASN A 33 -4.41 -13.16 10.99
N TYR A 34 -5.08 -13.97 11.82
CA TYR A 34 -5.67 -15.23 11.41
C TYR A 34 -6.77 -15.04 10.35
N GLN A 35 -7.66 -14.07 10.54
CA GLN A 35 -8.70 -13.77 9.55
C GLN A 35 -8.14 -13.18 8.26
N PHE A 36 -7.12 -12.34 8.35
CA PHE A 36 -6.45 -11.75 7.20
C PHE A 36 -5.77 -12.84 6.38
N SER A 37 -4.97 -13.71 7.00
CA SER A 37 -4.35 -14.86 6.32
C SER A 37 -5.37 -15.79 5.67
N LEU A 38 -6.49 -16.10 6.34
CA LEU A 38 -7.57 -16.91 5.75
C LEU A 38 -8.28 -16.21 4.58
N ARG A 39 -8.40 -14.88 4.63
CA ARG A 39 -9.12 -14.07 3.63
C ARG A 39 -8.24 -13.49 2.55
N ALA A 40 -6.92 -13.59 2.67
CA ALA A 40 -5.95 -13.00 1.77
C ALA A 40 -5.94 -13.67 0.39
N GLY A 41 -7.09 -13.80 -0.28
CA GLY A 41 -7.21 -14.15 -1.70
C GLY A 41 -6.60 -13.09 -2.65
N MET A 42 -5.66 -12.29 -2.14
CA MET A 42 -4.77 -11.40 -2.86
C MET A 42 -3.38 -12.05 -2.90
N ASP A 43 -2.59 -11.73 -3.92
CA ASP A 43 -1.20 -12.16 -3.97
C ASP A 43 -0.47 -11.48 -2.80
N MET A 44 -0.10 -12.26 -1.77
CA MET A 44 0.57 -11.77 -0.56
C MET A 44 2.07 -11.96 -0.74
N PRO A 45 2.90 -10.94 -0.45
CA PRO A 45 4.33 -11.11 -0.54
C PRO A 45 4.81 -12.06 0.57
N ASP A 46 5.78 -12.92 0.26
CA ASP A 46 6.31 -13.93 1.18
C ASP A 46 6.69 -13.31 2.54
N GLY A 47 7.32 -12.14 2.53
CA GLY A 47 7.67 -11.42 3.77
C GLY A 47 6.47 -11.07 4.65
N LEU A 48 5.33 -10.67 4.08
CA LEU A 48 4.12 -10.41 4.87
C LEU A 48 3.52 -11.71 5.41
N PHE A 49 3.57 -12.79 4.61
CA PHE A 49 3.10 -14.09 5.05
C PHE A 49 3.92 -14.62 6.23
N ASP A 50 5.24 -14.49 6.15
CA ASP A 50 6.17 -14.90 7.21
C ASP A 50 5.94 -14.11 8.52
N ILE A 51 5.72 -12.79 8.43
CA ILE A 51 5.33 -11.96 9.57
C ILE A 51 4.03 -12.48 10.21
N ILE A 52 3.01 -12.74 9.39
CA ILE A 52 1.70 -13.19 9.89
C ILE A 52 1.82 -14.55 10.58
N GLU A 53 2.54 -15.50 9.99
CA GLU A 53 2.78 -16.81 10.61
C GLU A 53 3.62 -16.69 11.88
N MET A 54 4.66 -15.85 11.90
CA MET A 54 5.47 -15.63 13.10
C MET A 54 4.63 -15.03 14.24
N LEU A 55 3.83 -14.01 13.97
CA LEU A 55 2.96 -13.38 14.98
C LEU A 55 1.88 -14.36 15.47
N LYS A 56 1.36 -15.23 14.59
CA LYS A 56 0.41 -16.28 14.95
C LYS A 56 1.03 -17.34 15.87
N MET A 57 2.24 -17.81 15.58
CA MET A 57 2.94 -18.78 16.45
C MET A 57 3.20 -18.20 17.86
N TRP A 58 3.39 -16.88 17.97
CA TRP A 58 3.53 -16.21 19.26
C TRP A 58 2.22 -16.18 20.05
N ASP A 59 1.08 -15.95 19.40
CA ASP A 59 -0.24 -16.04 20.05
C ASP A 59 -0.55 -17.48 20.52
N ASP A 60 -0.29 -18.46 19.67
CA ASP A 60 -0.47 -19.87 20.03
C ASP A 60 0.36 -20.24 21.26
N ASN A 61 1.58 -19.72 21.38
CA ASN A 61 2.44 -19.95 22.54
C ASN A 61 2.01 -19.16 23.80
N TRP A 62 1.40 -17.98 23.64
CA TRP A 62 0.77 -17.24 24.74
C TRP A 62 -0.32 -18.07 25.43
N MET A 63 -1.14 -18.80 24.64
CA MET A 63 -2.16 -19.70 25.18
C MET A 63 -1.59 -20.83 26.05
N TYR A 64 -0.28 -21.12 25.94
CA TYR A 64 0.45 -22.10 26.75
C TYR A 64 1.34 -21.47 27.83
N GLY A 65 1.18 -20.18 28.14
CA GLY A 65 1.83 -19.51 29.28
C GLY A 65 3.08 -18.69 28.94
N ALA A 66 3.31 -18.37 27.65
CA ALA A 66 4.26 -17.32 27.28
C ALA A 66 3.77 -15.93 27.75
N VAL A 67 4.56 -14.87 27.55
CA VAL A 67 4.14 -13.48 27.82
C VAL A 67 3.54 -12.91 26.51
N PRO A 68 2.44 -12.12 26.54
CA PRO A 68 1.90 -11.52 25.33
C PRO A 68 2.93 -10.56 24.74
N LEU A 69 3.08 -10.58 23.42
CA LEU A 69 3.93 -9.63 22.71
C LEU A 69 3.44 -8.20 23.01
N ALA A 70 4.36 -7.27 23.31
CA ALA A 70 3.97 -5.87 23.47
C ALA A 70 3.74 -5.20 22.11
N GLU A 71 2.88 -4.17 22.06
CA GLU A 71 2.63 -3.37 20.84
C GLU A 71 3.93 -2.94 20.15
N LYS A 72 4.89 -2.43 20.93
CA LYS A 72 6.18 -1.97 20.42
C LYS A 72 7.02 -3.09 19.79
N GLU A 73 6.95 -4.29 20.32
CA GLU A 73 7.72 -5.44 19.82
C GLU A 73 7.08 -5.98 18.54
N ALA A 74 5.75 -6.12 18.53
CA ALA A 74 4.98 -6.46 17.34
C ALA A 74 5.23 -5.45 16.22
N ALA A 75 5.21 -4.16 16.56
CA ALA A 75 5.47 -3.09 15.63
C ALA A 75 6.89 -3.16 15.06
N ALA A 76 7.90 -3.32 15.92
CA ALA A 76 9.29 -3.39 15.48
C ALA A 76 9.53 -4.52 14.48
N ILE A 77 8.98 -5.71 14.74
CA ILE A 77 9.02 -6.86 13.84
C ILE A 77 8.41 -6.52 12.48
N ILE A 78 7.20 -5.95 12.47
CA ILE A 78 6.50 -5.65 11.23
C ILE A 78 7.25 -4.58 10.43
N GLN A 79 7.76 -3.55 11.10
CA GLN A 79 8.53 -2.48 10.47
C GLN A 79 9.84 -2.99 9.87
N GLU A 80 10.55 -3.88 10.57
CA GLU A 80 11.82 -4.45 10.09
C GLU A 80 11.61 -5.27 8.82
N GLU A 81 10.57 -6.10 8.78
CA GLU A 81 10.31 -7.01 7.67
C GLU A 81 9.65 -6.32 6.46
N LEU A 82 8.72 -5.38 6.69
CA LEU A 82 8.06 -4.65 5.60
C LEU A 82 8.85 -3.43 5.13
N ASN A 83 9.81 -2.95 5.94
CA ASN A 83 10.51 -1.69 5.74
C ASN A 83 9.53 -0.51 5.54
N ILE A 84 8.55 -0.42 6.44
CA ILE A 84 7.53 0.65 6.50
C ILE A 84 7.46 1.16 7.93
N ASP A 85 7.30 2.46 8.12
CA ASP A 85 6.87 3.01 9.40
C ASP A 85 5.37 2.79 9.60
N ILE A 86 4.98 1.73 10.30
CA ILE A 86 3.56 1.40 10.50
C ILE A 86 2.83 2.37 11.43
N TYR A 87 3.52 3.25 12.17
CA TYR A 87 2.87 4.33 12.92
C TYR A 87 2.53 5.51 12.02
N HIS A 88 3.35 5.76 10.99
CA HIS A 88 3.18 6.82 9.99
C HIS A 88 3.45 6.31 8.56
N PRO A 89 2.63 5.36 8.07
CA PRO A 89 2.92 4.65 6.82
C PRO A 89 2.60 5.49 5.58
N GLU A 90 2.02 6.68 5.75
CA GLU A 90 1.49 7.47 4.65
C GLU A 90 2.56 7.79 3.60
N LYS A 91 3.79 8.10 4.05
CA LYS A 91 4.93 8.39 3.16
C LYS A 91 5.38 7.15 2.39
N ASP A 92 5.49 6.01 3.06
CA ASP A 92 5.97 4.78 2.44
C ASP A 92 4.95 4.22 1.45
N ILE A 93 3.66 4.28 1.82
CA ILE A 93 2.55 3.86 0.97
C ILE A 93 2.47 4.71 -0.29
N ILE A 94 2.52 6.06 -0.17
CA ILE A 94 2.46 6.91 -1.37
C ILE A 94 3.67 6.66 -2.27
N ALA A 95 4.85 6.41 -1.72
CA ALA A 95 6.03 6.10 -2.50
C ALA A 95 5.88 4.78 -3.28
N TRP A 96 5.46 3.70 -2.62
CA TRP A 96 5.23 2.40 -3.27
C TRP A 96 4.19 2.46 -4.35
N VAL A 97 3.04 3.07 -4.04
CA VAL A 97 1.90 3.14 -4.94
C VAL A 97 2.21 4.00 -6.17
N THR A 98 2.85 5.16 -5.97
CA THR A 98 3.24 6.04 -7.09
C THR A 98 4.27 5.37 -7.99
N ASN A 99 5.29 4.72 -7.42
CA ASN A 99 6.31 4.03 -8.22
C ASN A 99 5.71 2.88 -9.04
N GLU A 100 4.86 2.05 -8.44
CA GLU A 100 4.20 0.96 -9.16
C GLU A 100 3.26 1.48 -10.25
N PHE A 101 2.47 2.52 -9.95
CA PHE A 101 1.59 3.15 -10.93
C PHE A 101 2.35 3.67 -12.15
N ILE A 102 3.46 4.39 -11.91
CA ILE A 102 4.32 4.92 -12.97
C ILE A 102 4.97 3.79 -13.77
N SER A 103 5.48 2.75 -13.10
CA SER A 103 6.10 1.60 -13.79
C SER A 103 5.10 0.94 -14.75
N GLN A 104 3.89 0.64 -14.27
CA GLN A 104 2.84 0.01 -15.08
C GLN A 104 2.38 0.92 -16.23
N LEU A 105 2.27 2.23 -15.97
CA LEU A 105 1.93 3.21 -17.00
C LEU A 105 3.03 3.31 -18.07
N LYS A 106 4.29 3.23 -17.68
CA LYS A 106 5.44 3.20 -18.60
C LYS A 106 5.42 1.94 -19.45
N ASP A 107 5.18 0.79 -18.85
CA ASP A 107 5.19 -0.49 -19.54
C ASP A 107 4.05 -0.62 -20.57
N GLU A 108 2.84 -0.15 -20.22
CA GLU A 108 1.66 -0.35 -21.07
C GLU A 108 1.31 0.85 -21.96
N CYS A 109 1.71 2.07 -21.59
CA CYS A 109 1.26 3.30 -22.25
C CYS A 109 2.40 4.18 -22.79
N SER A 110 3.67 3.74 -22.74
CA SER A 110 4.84 4.54 -23.18
C SER A 110 4.81 4.99 -24.65
N SER A 111 4.06 4.31 -25.52
CA SER A 111 3.92 4.76 -26.92
C SER A 111 3.15 6.08 -27.07
N ASN A 112 2.43 6.51 -26.03
CA ASN A 112 1.73 7.78 -26.02
C ASN A 112 2.69 8.90 -25.57
N LYS A 113 2.94 9.87 -26.45
CA LYS A 113 3.86 10.99 -26.18
C LYS A 113 3.47 11.80 -24.93
N ILE A 114 2.17 12.01 -24.70
CA ILE A 114 1.67 12.77 -23.55
C ILE A 114 1.95 12.00 -22.26
N VAL A 115 1.76 10.68 -22.28
CA VAL A 115 2.10 9.82 -21.14
C VAL A 115 3.60 9.85 -20.89
N ALA A 116 4.43 9.73 -21.93
CA ALA A 116 5.89 9.76 -21.77
C ALA A 116 6.38 11.09 -21.17
N GLU A 117 5.86 12.24 -21.64
CA GLU A 117 6.20 13.56 -21.09
C GLU A 117 5.73 13.71 -19.64
N ALA A 118 4.51 13.24 -19.30
CA ALA A 118 4.01 13.27 -17.93
C ALA A 118 4.87 12.41 -16.99
N LEU A 119 5.34 11.26 -17.45
CA LEU A 119 6.22 10.37 -16.68
C LEU A 119 7.62 10.97 -16.46
N GLU A 120 8.20 11.63 -17.45
CA GLU A 120 9.50 12.32 -17.31
C GLU A 120 9.44 13.42 -16.23
N ASN A 121 8.38 14.23 -16.25
CA ASN A 121 8.16 15.26 -15.23
C ASN A 121 7.94 14.65 -13.83
N ALA A 122 7.29 13.49 -13.75
CA ALA A 122 7.05 12.79 -12.49
C ALA A 122 8.34 12.16 -11.93
N GLU A 123 9.19 11.61 -12.78
CA GLU A 123 10.49 11.05 -12.38
C GLU A 123 11.38 12.12 -11.71
N GLU A 124 11.38 13.36 -12.23
CA GLU A 124 12.09 14.48 -11.59
C GLU A 124 11.61 14.73 -10.15
N LEU A 125 10.29 14.82 -9.94
CA LEU A 125 9.70 15.05 -8.62
C LEU A 125 9.98 13.91 -7.64
N ILE A 126 9.99 12.67 -8.12
CA ILE A 126 10.31 11.48 -7.32
C ILE A 126 11.75 11.53 -6.79
N THR A 127 12.70 12.09 -7.56
CA THR A 127 14.07 12.28 -7.05
C THR A 127 14.16 13.22 -5.85
N TYR A 128 13.14 14.07 -5.65
CA TYR A 128 13.00 14.99 -4.53
C TYR A 128 12.04 14.49 -3.44
N ASP A 129 11.69 13.19 -3.43
CA ASP A 129 10.71 12.60 -2.50
C ASP A 129 9.28 13.18 -2.62
N GLU A 130 8.95 13.87 -3.73
CA GLU A 130 7.65 14.54 -3.93
C GLU A 130 6.59 13.62 -4.56
N TYR A 131 6.44 12.39 -4.05
CA TYR A 131 5.58 11.35 -4.63
C TYR A 131 4.12 11.72 -4.81
N LEU A 132 3.53 12.44 -3.85
CA LEU A 132 2.13 12.86 -3.94
C LEU A 132 1.94 13.87 -5.08
N VAL A 133 2.85 14.83 -5.21
CA VAL A 133 2.82 15.85 -6.26
C VAL A 133 3.06 15.20 -7.62
N ALA A 134 4.02 14.28 -7.72
CA ALA A 134 4.29 13.50 -8.91
C ALA A 134 3.02 12.78 -9.39
N LEU A 135 2.34 12.07 -8.49
CA LEU A 135 1.11 11.35 -8.81
C LEU A 135 -0.02 12.31 -9.25
N GLN A 136 -0.22 13.41 -8.54
CA GLN A 136 -1.21 14.43 -8.91
C GLN A 136 -0.96 14.98 -10.31
N ASN A 137 0.29 15.30 -10.64
CA ASN A 137 0.66 15.84 -11.94
C ASN A 137 0.39 14.83 -13.06
N VAL A 138 0.78 13.57 -12.90
CA VAL A 138 0.49 12.52 -13.89
C VAL A 138 -1.01 12.38 -14.10
N LEU A 139 -1.80 12.26 -13.03
CA LEU A 139 -3.26 12.10 -13.15
C LEU A 139 -3.92 13.32 -13.82
N ASN A 140 -3.45 14.53 -13.52
CA ASN A 140 -3.94 15.76 -14.15
C ASN A 140 -3.62 15.82 -15.64
N GLU A 141 -2.41 15.44 -16.06
CA GLU A 141 -2.03 15.39 -17.47
C GLU A 141 -2.88 14.38 -18.24
N LEU A 142 -3.03 13.17 -17.68
CA LEU A 142 -3.89 12.14 -18.25
C LEU A 142 -5.34 12.64 -18.42
N LEU A 143 -5.88 13.32 -17.40
CA LEU A 143 -7.25 13.80 -17.42
C LEU A 143 -7.44 14.96 -18.41
N THR A 144 -6.52 15.93 -18.41
CA THR A 144 -6.53 17.10 -19.31
C THR A 144 -6.56 16.67 -20.77
N HIS A 145 -5.76 15.65 -21.08
CA HIS A 145 -5.65 15.11 -22.43
C HIS A 145 -6.63 13.97 -22.73
N HIS A 146 -7.54 13.65 -21.80
CA HIS A 146 -8.53 12.58 -21.94
C HIS A 146 -7.87 11.23 -22.32
N ILE A 147 -6.71 10.95 -21.73
CA ILE A 147 -5.99 9.70 -21.93
C ILE A 147 -6.69 8.60 -21.14
N ARG A 148 -7.28 7.67 -21.87
CA ARG A 148 -7.83 6.45 -21.28
C ARG A 148 -6.69 5.52 -20.89
N ILE A 149 -6.62 5.16 -19.61
CA ILE A 149 -5.68 4.17 -19.10
C ILE A 149 -6.39 2.86 -18.73
N PRO A 150 -5.70 1.72 -18.78
CA PRO A 150 -6.26 0.46 -18.32
C PRO A 150 -6.74 0.51 -16.87
N ALA A 151 -7.89 -0.12 -16.62
CA ALA A 151 -8.55 -0.14 -15.32
C ALA A 151 -7.66 -0.72 -14.20
N HIS A 152 -6.86 -1.74 -14.51
CA HIS A 152 -5.99 -2.37 -13.52
C HIS A 152 -4.82 -1.48 -13.10
N ILE A 153 -4.34 -0.59 -13.98
CA ILE A 153 -3.33 0.42 -13.63
C ILE A 153 -3.95 1.48 -12.73
N LEU A 154 -5.13 2.00 -13.08
CA LEU A 154 -5.82 2.99 -12.26
C LEU A 154 -6.23 2.44 -10.89
N ALA A 155 -6.45 1.13 -10.78
CA ALA A 155 -6.75 0.46 -9.51
C ALA A 155 -5.54 0.44 -8.55
N ILE A 156 -4.30 0.60 -9.02
CA ILE A 156 -3.10 0.63 -8.15
C ILE A 156 -3.24 1.70 -7.07
N ILE A 157 -3.83 2.84 -7.43
CA ILE A 157 -3.97 3.99 -6.54
C ILE A 157 -5.23 3.98 -5.67
N ASP A 158 -6.03 2.89 -5.69
CA ASP A 158 -7.25 2.74 -4.85
C ASP A 158 -6.97 2.83 -3.35
N VAL A 159 -5.73 2.55 -2.94
CA VAL A 159 -5.30 2.54 -1.53
C VAL A 159 -4.85 3.92 -1.04
N VAL A 160 -4.82 4.92 -1.92
CA VAL A 160 -4.45 6.30 -1.55
C VAL A 160 -5.68 7.00 -0.99
N GLU A 161 -5.62 7.35 0.28
CA GLU A 161 -6.73 8.03 0.99
C GLU A 161 -6.74 9.55 0.79
N ASP A 162 -5.85 10.10 -0.05
CA ASP A 162 -5.81 11.53 -0.37
C ASP A 162 -7.08 11.96 -1.15
N PRO A 163 -7.88 12.91 -0.65
CA PRO A 163 -9.12 13.32 -1.29
C PRO A 163 -8.95 13.93 -2.68
N HIS A 164 -7.78 14.53 -2.97
CA HIS A 164 -7.52 15.11 -4.29
C HIS A 164 -7.21 14.00 -5.30
N ILE A 165 -6.34 13.06 -4.95
CA ILE A 165 -6.05 11.86 -5.76
C ILE A 165 -7.34 11.09 -6.07
N GLN A 166 -8.19 10.83 -5.08
CA GLN A 166 -9.45 10.09 -5.28
C GLN A 166 -10.38 10.78 -6.29
N ARG A 167 -10.43 12.12 -6.30
CA ARG A 167 -11.22 12.89 -7.27
C ARG A 167 -10.66 12.78 -8.68
N LEU A 168 -9.34 12.88 -8.83
CA LEU A 168 -8.67 12.72 -10.13
C LEU A 168 -8.88 11.32 -10.67
N GLN A 169 -8.65 10.31 -9.82
CA GLN A 169 -8.87 8.90 -10.15
C GLN A 169 -10.33 8.65 -10.59
N THR A 170 -11.31 9.11 -9.81
CA THR A 170 -12.75 8.99 -10.14
C THR A 170 -13.09 9.64 -11.49
N SER A 171 -12.43 10.75 -11.81
CA SER A 171 -12.64 11.44 -13.09
C SER A 171 -12.06 10.64 -14.25
N LEU A 172 -10.85 10.08 -14.08
CA LEU A 172 -10.21 9.20 -15.07
C LEU A 172 -10.99 7.90 -15.29
N TRP A 173 -11.67 7.37 -14.26
CA TRP A 173 -12.59 6.22 -14.42
C TRP A 173 -13.76 6.48 -15.37
N ARG A 174 -14.08 7.76 -15.66
CA ARG A 174 -15.19 8.17 -16.52
C ARG A 174 -14.77 8.55 -17.94
N VAL A 175 -13.46 8.61 -18.22
CA VAL A 175 -12.87 8.89 -19.53
C VAL A 175 -12.90 7.62 -20.40
#